data_AF-A0A554IGH8-F1
#
_entry.id   AF-A0A554IGH8-F1
#
_cell.length_a   1.000
_cell.length_b   1.000
_cell.length_c   1.000
_cell.angle_alpha   90.00
_cell.angle_beta   90.00
_cell.angle_gamma   90.00
#
_symmetry.space_group_name_H-M   'P 1'
#
loop_
_entity.id
_entity.type
_entity.pdbx_description
1 polymer ?
#
loop_
_entity_poly.entity_id
_entity_poly.type
_entity_poly.pdbx_seq_one_letter_code
_entity_poly.pdbx_strand_id
1 'polypeptide(L)' 'MKWLHLVSFILLVVGGLNWLLVAFGYNVVALLGSSVEQIVYILVGLAAVYEVVTHKSNCRECGSDGMGA' A
#
# COMPACT_ATOMS: atom_id res chain seq x y z
N MET A 1 -8.71 13.47 0.81
CA MET A 1 -9.31 12.14 1.04
C MET A 1 -8.40 11.40 2.02
N LYS A 2 -8.22 11.98 3.22
CA LYS A 2 -7.13 11.63 4.14
C LYS A 2 -7.04 10.12 4.45
N TRP A 3 -8.19 9.51 4.72
CA TRP A 3 -8.27 8.09 5.03
C TRP A 3 -7.92 7.18 3.85
N LEU A 4 -8.39 7.49 2.63
CA LEU A 4 -8.07 6.68 1.44
C LEU A 4 -6.60 6.79 1.07
N HIS A 5 -6.03 8.00 1.11
CA HIS A 5 -4.61 8.19 0.87
C HIS A 5 -3.73 7.46 1.91
N LEU A 6 -4.09 7.50 3.20
CA LEU A 6 -3.37 6.76 4.24
C LEU A 6 -3.47 5.23 4.05
N VAL A 7 -4.66 4.71 3.75
CA VAL A 7 -4.86 3.27 3.51
C VAL A 7 -4.10 2.81 2.27
N SER A 8 -4.22 3.54 1.16
CA SER A 8 -3.48 3.26 -0.08
C SER A 8 -1.98 3.31 0.15
N PHE A 9 -1.46 4.31 0.87
CA PHE A 9 -0.05 4.44 1.18
C PHE A 9 0.48 3.26 2.01
N ILE A 10 -0.25 2.85 3.07
CA ILE A 10 0.11 1.68 3.88
C ILE A 10 0.13 0.40 3.03
N LEU A 11 -0.91 0.18 2.22
CA LEU A 11 -0.98 -0.96 1.29
C LEU A 11 0.22 -0.99 0.34
N LEU A 12 0.60 0.17 -0.21
CA LEU A 12 1.75 0.31 -1.09
C LEU A 12 3.08 -0.01 -0.38
N VAL A 13 3.26 0.50 0.85
CA VAL A 13 4.48 0.25 1.66
C VAL A 13 4.60 -1.22 2.03
N VAL A 14 3.52 -1.83 2.55
CA VAL A 14 3.51 -3.25 2.95
C VAL A 14 3.69 -4.15 1.72
N GLY A 15 2.99 -3.86 0.63
CA GLY A 15 3.12 -4.59 -0.63
C GLY A 15 4.52 -4.48 -1.25
N GLY A 16 5.09 -3.27 -1.27
CA GLY A 16 6.45 -3.02 -1.75
C GLY A 16 7.51 -3.72 -0.90
N LEU A 17 7.34 -3.74 0.43
CA LEU A 17 8.22 -4.46 1.33
C LEU A 17 8.12 -5.98 1.12
N ASN A 18 6.92 -6.53 0.91
CA ASN A 18 6.76 -7.95 0.54
C ASN A 18 7.46 -8.25 -0.79
N TRP A 19 7.33 -7.38 -1.81
CA TRP A 19 8.05 -7.56 -3.07
C TRP A 19 9.57 -7.55 -2.91
N LEU A 20 10.10 -6.69 -2.03
CA LEU A 20 11.52 -6.73 -1.67
C LEU A 20 11.88 -8.07 -1.04
N LEU A 21 11.11 -8.56 -0.07
CA LEU A 21 11.32 -9.87 0.54
C LEU A 21 11.24 -11.01 -0.47
N VAL A 22 10.33 -10.93 -1.45
CA VAL A 22 10.19 -11.90 -2.54
C VAL A 22 11.48 -11.95 -3.37
N ALA A 23 12.13 -10.80 -3.63
CA ALA A 23 13.42 -10.76 -4.29
C ALA A 23 14.54 -11.45 -3.47
N PHE A 24 14.40 -11.51 -2.14
CA PHE A 24 15.26 -12.29 -1.24
C PHE A 24 14.79 -13.74 -1.04
N GLY A 25 13.77 -14.20 -1.78
CA GLY A 25 13.25 -15.56 -1.70
C GLY A 25 12.21 -15.79 -0.59
N TYR A 26 11.74 -14.73 0.08
CA TYR A 26 10.74 -14.81 1.14
C TYR A 26 9.43 -14.15 0.72
N ASN A 27 8.36 -14.95 0.58
CA ASN A 27 7.02 -14.42 0.27
C ASN A 27 6.10 -14.61 1.47
N VAL A 28 5.91 -13.53 2.25
CA VAL A 28 5.06 -13.57 3.45
C VAL A 28 3.60 -13.73 3.06
N VAL A 29 3.19 -13.09 1.96
CA VAL A 29 1.81 -13.13 1.48
C VAL A 29 1.43 -14.53 0.97
N ALA A 30 2.37 -15.28 0.40
CA ALA A 30 2.13 -16.67 -0.04
C ALA A 30 1.73 -17.61 1.12
N LEU A 31 2.10 -17.30 2.37
CA LEU A 31 1.68 -18.07 3.54
C LEU A 31 0.17 -18.03 3.78
N LEU A 32 -0.52 -17.02 3.24
CA LEU A 32 -1.98 -16.87 3.33
C LEU A 32 -2.73 -17.72 2.29
N GLY A 33 -2.02 -18.37 1.37
CA GLY A 33 -2.57 -19.19 0.30
C GLY A 33 -2.67 -18.46 -1.05
N SER A 34 -2.58 -19.21 -2.15
CA SER A 34 -2.40 -18.68 -3.51
C SER A 34 -3.53 -17.75 -3.97
N SER A 35 -4.78 -18.03 -3.59
CA SER A 35 -5.91 -17.17 -3.96
C SER A 35 -5.89 -15.83 -3.23
N VAL A 36 -5.45 -15.82 -1.97
CA VAL A 36 -5.34 -14.60 -1.16
C VAL A 36 -4.17 -13.75 -1.64
N GLU A 37 -3.07 -14.39 -2.02
CA GLU A 37 -1.90 -13.71 -2.59
C GLU A 37 -2.25 -12.90 -3.84
N GLN A 38 -3.00 -13.49 -4.78
CA GLN A 38 -3.43 -12.77 -5.98
C GLN A 38 -4.28 -11.55 -5.64
N ILE A 39 -5.21 -11.68 -4.68
CA ILE A 39 -6.06 -10.56 -4.24
C ILE A 39 -5.19 -9.45 -3.64
N VAL A 40 -4.23 -9.79 -2.78
CA VAL A 40 -3.31 -8.81 -2.17
C VAL A 40 -2.51 -8.08 -3.25
N TYR A 41 -1.97 -8.78 -4.25
CA TYR A 41 -1.22 -8.13 -5.33
C TYR A 41 -2.08 -7.21 -6.19
N ILE A 42 -3.35 -7.57 -6.45
CA ILE A 42 -4.29 -6.69 -7.13
C ILE A 42 -4.53 -5.43 -6.30
N LEU A 43 -4.77 -5.57 -4.98
CA LEU A 43 -4.99 -4.43 -4.08
C LEU A 43 -3.78 -3.51 -3.98
N VAL A 44 -2.57 -4.07 -3.90
CA VAL A 44 -1.31 -3.31 -3.89
C VAL A 44 -1.13 -2.56 -5.21
N GLY A 45 -1.41 -3.21 -6.35
CA GLY A 45 -1.36 -2.57 -7.67
C GLY A 45 -2.36 -1.42 -7.81
N LEU A 46 -3.59 -1.61 -7.35
CA LEU A 46 -4.62 -0.56 -7.34
C LEU A 46 -4.23 0.60 -6.41
N ALA A 47 -3.66 0.31 -5.24
CA ALA A 47 -3.14 1.33 -4.32
C ALA A 47 -2.01 2.13 -4.97
N ALA A 48 -1.11 1.48 -5.73
CA ALA A 48 -0.05 2.15 -6.46
C ALA A 48 -0.59 3.09 -7.55
N VAL A 49 -1.55 2.64 -8.35
CA VAL A 49 -2.20 3.50 -9.35
C VAL A 49 -2.90 4.68 -8.69
N TYR A 50 -3.69 4.44 -7.63
CA TYR A 50 -4.37 5.49 -6.88
C TYR A 50 -3.40 6.55 -6.34
N GLU A 51 -2.31 6.09 -5.73
CA GLU A 51 -1.30 6.98 -5.17
C GLU A 51 -0.65 7.78 -6.30
N VAL A 52 -0.21 7.16 -7.40
CA VAL A 52 0.39 7.88 -8.54
C VAL A 52 -0.53 8.99 -9.09
N VAL A 53 -1.84 8.73 -9.22
CA VAL A 53 -2.77 9.71 -9.80
C VAL A 53 -3.24 10.78 -8.81
N THR A 54 -3.23 10.50 -7.50
CA THR A 54 -3.75 11.41 -6.47
C THR A 54 -2.68 12.07 -5.59
N HIS A 55 -1.45 11.53 -5.57
CA HIS A 55 -0.39 11.92 -4.64
C HIS A 55 -0.06 13.42 -4.73
N LYS A 56 0.05 14.00 -5.94
CA LYS A 56 0.38 15.43 -6.08
C LYS A 56 -0.65 16.36 -5.40
N SER A 57 -1.92 15.96 -5.35
CA SER A 57 -2.99 16.71 -4.69
C SER A 57 -3.08 16.40 -3.19
N ASN A 58 -2.73 15.18 -2.79
CA ASN A 58 -2.92 14.68 -1.44
C ASN A 58 -1.63 14.67 -0.60
N CYS A 59 -0.45 14.99 -1.16
CA CYS A 59 0.84 14.91 -0.46
C CYS A 59 0.90 15.80 0.80
N ARG A 60 0.10 16.88 0.86
CA ARG A 60 -0.03 17.72 2.06
C ARG A 60 -0.82 17.05 3.19
N GLU A 61 -1.55 15.97 2.92
CA GLU A 61 -2.24 15.16 3.92
C GLU A 61 -1.28 14.24 4.71
N CYS A 62 -0.05 13.98 4.22
CA CYS A 62 1.00 13.29 4.98
C CYS A 62 1.67 14.16 6.05
N GLY A 63 1.65 15.49 5.88
CA GLY A 63 2.18 16.44 6.86
C GLY A 63 1.23 16.52 8.04
N SER A 64 1.78 16.36 9.26
CA SER A 64 1.02 16.36 10.52
C SER A 64 0.05 17.54 10.63
N ASP A 65 -1.22 17.28 10.31
CA ASP A 65 -2.34 18.16 10.65
C ASP A 65 -3.57 17.29 10.96
N GLY A 66 -3.48 16.58 12.11
CA GLY A 66 -4.59 15.77 12.61
C GLY A 66 -4.29 14.57 13.53
N MET A 67 -3.24 14.58 14.35
CA MET A 67 -3.35 13.95 15.69
C MET A 67 -3.77 15.07 16.64
N GLY A 68 -5.05 15.40 16.65
CA GLY A 68 -5.62 16.44 17.50
C GLY A 68 -7.10 16.18 17.70
N ALA A 69 -7.44 15.89 18.97
CA ALA A 69 -8.73 15.51 19.54
C ALA A 69 -9.07 14.01 19.52
#